data_AF-A0A1F6DTE5-F1
#
_entry.id   AF-A0A1F6DTE5-F1
#
_cell.length_a   1.000
_cell.length_b   1.000
_cell.length_c   1.000
_cell.angle_alpha   90.00
_cell.angle_beta   90.00
_cell.angle_gamma   90.00
#
_symmetry.space_group_name_H-M   'P 1'
#
loop_
_entity.id
_entity.type
_entity.pdbx_description
1 polymer ?
#
loop_
_entity_poly.entity_id
_entity_poly.type
_entity_poly.pdbx_seq_one_letter_code
_entity_poly.pdbx_strand_id
1 'polypeptide(L)'
;MASDNGGGGGDFGATISPRRRIPHYHGDSTRVLFVISAIVLIVAQSTGASLPLSTTGAVVVALALVIAAGVTNPAQGWIHWLNALLAASGALVFGITAVDNYRAGISIFDPSFIYVEALALLSLLALYFTTRTVRGFHLRPNLS
;
A
#
# COMPACT_ATOMS: atom_id res chain seq x y z
N MET A 1 10.53 28.12 -65.44
CA MET A 1 11.37 27.11 -64.76
C MET A 1 11.08 27.25 -63.27
N ALA A 2 10.74 26.14 -62.62
CA ALA A 2 10.24 25.96 -61.25
C ALA A 2 11.14 26.65 -60.17
N SER A 3 10.70 26.95 -58.93
CA SER A 3 9.96 26.05 -58.04
C SER A 3 9.19 26.76 -56.91
N ASP A 4 8.04 26.15 -56.64
CA ASP A 4 7.33 25.93 -55.38
C ASP A 4 8.17 26.03 -54.11
N ASN A 5 7.60 26.61 -53.06
CA ASN A 5 8.05 26.39 -51.68
C ASN A 5 6.86 26.49 -50.72
N GLY A 6 6.05 25.43 -50.70
CA GLY A 6 5.17 25.10 -49.58
C GLY A 6 5.98 24.83 -48.31
N GLY A 7 5.70 25.59 -47.26
CA GLY A 7 6.25 25.39 -45.92
C GLY A 7 5.14 25.18 -44.90
N GLY A 8 4.52 24.00 -44.94
CA GLY A 8 3.66 23.48 -43.87
C GLY A 8 4.42 22.47 -43.01
N GLY A 9 4.22 22.54 -41.69
CA GLY A 9 4.76 21.61 -40.69
C GLY A 9 5.34 22.41 -39.52
N GLY A 10 4.70 22.55 -38.36
CA GLY A 10 3.93 21.54 -37.63
C GLY A 10 4.82 20.80 -36.63
N ASP A 11 5.72 21.50 -35.93
CA ASP A 11 6.62 20.90 -34.93
C ASP A 11 6.25 21.37 -33.52
N PHE A 12 5.11 20.87 -33.02
CA PHE A 12 4.87 20.79 -31.57
C PHE A 12 5.77 19.69 -31.02
N GLY A 13 7.05 20.02 -30.84
CA GLY A 13 8.01 19.25 -30.05
C GLY A 13 7.60 19.27 -28.59
N ALA A 14 6.55 18.52 -28.24
CA ALA A 14 6.26 18.15 -26.87
C ALA A 14 7.41 17.27 -26.38
N THR A 15 8.41 17.89 -25.76
CA THR A 15 9.48 17.22 -25.03
C THR A 15 8.84 16.46 -23.87
N ILE A 16 8.47 15.20 -24.12
CA ILE A 16 8.06 14.28 -23.06
C ILE A 16 9.28 14.09 -22.17
N SER A 17 9.34 14.85 -21.07
CA SER A 17 10.39 14.68 -20.04
C SER A 17 10.42 13.21 -19.63
N PRO A 18 11.56 12.52 -19.72
CA PRO A 18 11.66 11.14 -19.29
C PRO A 18 11.22 11.08 -17.83
N ARG A 19 10.14 10.35 -17.53
CA ARG A 19 9.78 10.04 -16.14
C ARG A 19 11.03 9.44 -15.51
N ARG A 20 11.71 10.18 -14.62
CA ARG A 20 12.75 9.64 -13.74
C ARG A 20 12.07 8.56 -12.90
N ARG A 21 12.07 7.32 -13.38
CA ARG A 21 11.70 6.16 -12.58
C ARG A 21 12.75 6.09 -11.49
N ILE A 22 12.39 6.48 -10.27
CA ILE A 22 13.24 6.29 -9.11
C ILE A 22 13.41 4.78 -8.98
N PRO A 23 14.60 4.22 -9.28
CA PRO A 23 14.77 2.77 -9.26
C PRO A 23 14.61 2.30 -7.81
N HIS A 24 13.71 1.33 -7.58
CA HIS A 24 13.36 0.71 -6.28
C HIS A 24 12.25 1.37 -5.45
N TYR A 25 11.45 2.28 -6.01
CA TYR A 25 10.20 2.73 -5.36
C TYR A 25 9.09 1.66 -5.44
N HIS A 26 8.65 1.14 -4.28
CA HIS A 26 7.51 0.21 -4.17
C HIS A 26 6.33 0.83 -3.39
N GLY A 27 6.30 2.17 -3.29
CA GLY A 27 5.23 2.87 -2.60
C GLY A 27 3.87 2.66 -3.28
N ASP A 28 3.81 2.56 -4.61
CA ASP A 28 2.56 2.28 -5.32
C ASP A 28 1.91 0.94 -4.90
N SER A 29 2.71 -0.11 -4.72
CA SER A 29 2.21 -1.39 -4.21
C SER A 29 1.70 -1.27 -2.77
N THR A 30 2.40 -0.52 -1.92
CA THR A 30 1.97 -0.28 -0.53
C THR A 30 0.63 0.44 -0.48
N ARG A 31 0.43 1.44 -1.35
CA ARG A 31 -0.83 2.22 -1.42
C ARG A 31 -2.02 1.32 -1.74
N VAL A 32 -1.87 0.48 -2.76
CA VAL A 32 -2.91 -0.48 -3.15
C VAL A 32 -3.21 -1.45 -2.00
N LEU A 33 -2.18 -1.98 -1.35
CA LEU A 33 -2.36 -2.90 -0.22
C LEU A 33 -3.11 -2.25 0.95
N PHE A 34 -2.77 -1.01 1.31
CA PHE A 34 -3.48 -0.28 2.38
C PHE A 34 -4.94 0.01 2.04
N VAL A 35 -5.23 0.39 0.79
CA VAL A 35 -6.63 0.60 0.35
C VAL A 35 -7.40 -0.72 0.39
N ILE A 36 -6.83 -1.81 -0.11
CA ILE A 36 -7.48 -3.14 -0.06
C ILE A 36 -7.69 -3.55 1.40
N SER A 37 -6.68 -3.43 2.27
CA SER A 37 -6.83 -3.74 3.70
C SER A 37 -7.94 -2.94 4.37
N ALA A 38 -8.05 -1.64 4.07
CA ALA A 38 -9.13 -0.81 4.59
C ALA A 38 -10.52 -1.29 4.13
N ILE A 39 -10.66 -1.64 2.85
CA ILE A 39 -11.91 -2.20 2.31
C ILE A 39 -12.25 -3.53 2.98
N VAL A 40 -11.28 -4.46 3.05
CA VAL A 40 -11.45 -5.77 3.71
C VAL A 40 -11.87 -5.59 5.16
N LEU A 41 -11.25 -4.66 5.89
CA LEU A 41 -11.56 -4.40 7.30
C LEU A 41 -13.01 -3.92 7.49
N ILE A 42 -13.50 -3.01 6.63
CA ILE A 42 -14.87 -2.50 6.69
C ILE A 42 -15.88 -3.59 6.29
N VAL A 43 -15.59 -4.35 5.24
CA VAL A 43 -16.45 -5.47 4.80
C VAL A 43 -16.54 -6.53 5.90
N ALA A 44 -15.41 -6.91 6.50
CA ALA A 44 -15.37 -7.87 7.60
C ALA A 44 -16.28 -7.46 8.76
N GLN A 45 -16.13 -6.22 9.26
CA GLN A 45 -17.03 -5.69 10.30
C GLN A 45 -18.51 -5.68 9.85
N SER A 46 -18.79 -5.29 8.61
CA SER A 46 -20.16 -5.22 8.09
C SER A 46 -20.83 -6.60 7.97
N THR A 47 -20.05 -7.65 7.75
CA THR A 47 -20.53 -9.04 7.71
C THR A 47 -20.66 -9.69 9.08
N GLY A 48 -20.31 -8.99 10.16
CA GLY A 48 -20.36 -9.51 11.53
C GLY A 48 -19.19 -10.42 11.90
N ALA A 49 -18.07 -10.34 11.17
CA ALA A 49 -16.87 -11.09 11.48
C ALA A 49 -16.25 -10.62 12.81
N SER A 50 -15.82 -11.57 13.65
CA SER A 50 -15.17 -11.27 14.92
C SER A 50 -13.72 -10.83 14.69
N LEU A 51 -13.50 -9.53 14.62
CA LEU A 51 -12.18 -8.91 14.49
C LEU A 51 -11.61 -8.53 15.87
N PRO A 52 -10.27 -8.48 16.02
CA PRO A 52 -9.61 -8.04 17.25
C PRO A 52 -9.66 -6.51 17.44
N LEU A 53 -10.73 -5.87 16.98
CA LEU A 53 -10.94 -4.42 17.00
C LEU A 53 -12.42 -4.13 17.30
N SER A 54 -12.68 -3.09 18.10
CA SER A 54 -14.03 -2.54 18.21
C SER A 54 -14.47 -1.95 16.86
N THR A 55 -15.78 -1.79 16.64
CA THR A 55 -16.31 -1.17 15.42
C THR A 55 -15.70 0.20 15.17
N THR A 56 -15.62 1.05 16.20
CA THR A 56 -14.97 2.36 16.12
C THR A 56 -13.48 2.22 15.79
N GLY A 57 -12.78 1.27 16.43
CA GLY A 57 -11.37 1.01 16.16
C GLY A 57 -11.11 0.58 14.71
N ALA A 58 -11.96 -0.29 14.16
CA ALA A 58 -11.87 -0.72 12.77
C ALA A 58 -12.06 0.44 11.78
N VAL A 59 -13.03 1.33 12.01
CA VAL A 59 -13.24 2.52 11.18
C VAL A 59 -12.03 3.47 11.26
N VAL A 60 -11.51 3.73 12.46
CA VAL A 60 -10.34 4.60 12.65
C VAL A 60 -9.11 4.02 11.95
N VAL A 61 -8.87 2.71 12.07
CA VAL A 61 -7.75 2.04 11.38
C VAL A 61 -7.93 2.07 9.86
N ALA A 62 -9.14 1.84 9.35
CA ALA A 62 -9.42 1.93 7.91
C ALA A 62 -9.13 3.35 7.38
N LEU A 63 -9.58 4.39 8.08
CA LEU A 63 -9.28 5.78 7.73
C LEU A 63 -7.77 6.05 7.75
N ALA A 64 -7.07 5.61 8.79
CA ALA A 64 -5.62 5.77 8.89
C ALA A 64 -4.88 5.11 7.71
N LEU A 65 -5.29 3.90 7.31
CA LEU A 65 -4.72 3.20 6.16
C LEU A 65 -4.97 3.94 4.85
N VAL A 66 -6.19 4.43 4.61
CA VAL A 66 -6.52 5.20 3.39
C VAL A 66 -5.77 6.52 3.34
N ILE A 67 -5.68 7.25 4.46
CA ILE A 67 -4.91 8.50 4.55
C ILE A 67 -3.43 8.21 4.27
N ALA A 68 -2.86 7.17 4.90
CA ALA A 68 -1.47 6.77 4.63
C ALA A 68 -1.25 6.43 3.15
N ALA A 69 -2.19 5.71 2.52
CA ALA A 69 -2.14 5.40 1.09
C ALA A 69 -2.23 6.67 0.20
N GLY A 70 -3.02 7.66 0.60
CA GLY A 70 -3.13 8.93 -0.12
C GLY A 70 -1.88 9.80 -0.02
N VAL A 71 -1.26 9.86 1.18
CA VAL A 71 -0.09 10.70 1.45
C VAL A 71 1.22 10.06 0.96
N THR A 72 1.25 8.74 0.76
CA THR A 72 2.45 8.02 0.30
C THR A 72 2.95 8.56 -1.04
N ASN A 73 4.11 9.22 -1.02
CA ASN A 73 4.75 9.87 -2.17
C ASN A 73 6.28 9.65 -2.10
N PRO A 74 6.98 9.33 -3.20
CA PRO A 74 8.44 9.20 -3.22
C PRO A 74 9.21 10.41 -2.68
N ALA A 75 8.63 11.62 -2.69
CA ALA A 75 9.32 12.83 -2.24
C ALA A 75 9.51 12.92 -0.70
N GLN A 76 8.70 12.20 0.08
CA GLN A 76 8.68 12.32 1.54
C GLN A 76 9.18 11.03 2.20
N GLY A 77 10.49 10.94 2.48
CA GLY A 77 11.09 9.72 3.04
C GLY A 77 10.48 9.23 4.37
N TRP A 78 10.03 10.16 5.23
CA TRP A 78 9.44 9.82 6.53
C TRP A 78 8.13 9.04 6.43
N ILE A 79 7.33 9.24 5.38
CA ILE A 79 6.04 8.55 5.21
C ILE A 79 6.23 7.04 5.05
N HIS A 80 7.37 6.62 4.49
CA HIS A 80 7.70 5.22 4.32
C HIS A 80 7.97 4.51 5.64
N TRP A 81 8.51 5.23 6.64
CA TRP A 81 8.64 4.72 8.01
C TRP A 81 7.29 4.61 8.71
N LEU A 82 6.41 5.60 8.55
CA LEU A 82 5.04 5.51 9.07
C LEU A 82 4.29 4.31 8.47
N ASN A 83 4.38 4.11 7.16
CA ASN A 83 3.76 2.97 6.49
C ASN A 83 4.34 1.63 6.99
N ALA A 84 5.66 1.56 7.23
CA ALA A 84 6.28 0.37 7.80
C ALA A 84 5.73 0.09 9.21
N LEU A 85 5.57 1.13 10.04
CA LEU A 85 4.98 1.00 11.37
C LEU A 85 3.53 0.50 11.30
N LEU A 86 2.69 1.11 10.47
CA LEU A 86 1.29 0.70 10.30
C LEU A 86 1.18 -0.75 9.81
N ALA A 87 2.00 -1.13 8.82
CA ALA A 87 2.01 -2.49 8.31
C ALA A 87 2.51 -3.51 9.35
N ALA A 88 3.52 -3.14 10.15
CA ALA A 88 4.01 -3.98 11.24
C ALA A 88 2.95 -4.15 12.34
N SER A 89 2.28 -3.07 12.74
CA SER A 89 1.18 -3.14 13.72
C SER A 89 0.03 -4.02 13.20
N GLY A 90 -0.37 -3.87 11.94
CA GLY A 90 -1.38 -4.72 11.32
C GLY A 90 -0.96 -6.19 11.29
N ALA A 91 0.29 -6.48 10.90
CA ALA A 91 0.81 -7.85 10.87
C ALA A 91 0.86 -8.49 12.26
N LEU A 92 1.22 -7.73 13.29
CA LEU A 92 1.21 -8.22 14.67
C LEU A 92 -0.22 -8.49 15.16
N VAL A 93 -1.12 -7.50 15.06
CA VAL A 93 -2.49 -7.64 15.57
C VAL A 93 -3.23 -8.75 14.83
N PHE A 94 -3.30 -8.68 13.51
CA PHE A 94 -4.06 -9.68 12.74
C PHE A 94 -3.33 -11.02 12.63
N GLY A 95 -1.99 -11.03 12.58
CA GLY A 95 -1.23 -12.28 12.52
C GLY A 95 -1.30 -13.09 13.81
N ILE A 96 -1.24 -12.44 14.98
CA ILE A 96 -1.45 -13.13 16.26
C ILE A 96 -2.87 -13.69 16.33
N THR A 97 -3.88 -12.89 16.02
CA THR A 97 -5.28 -13.35 16.03
C THR A 97 -5.55 -14.46 15.01
N ALA A 98 -4.93 -14.42 13.83
CA ALA A 98 -5.02 -15.49 12.83
C ALA A 98 -4.49 -16.82 13.39
N VAL A 99 -3.31 -16.80 14.00
CA VAL A 99 -2.70 -17.98 14.63
C VAL A 99 -3.56 -18.49 15.79
N ASP A 100 -4.13 -17.59 16.59
CA ASP A 100 -5.02 -17.97 17.70
C ASP A 100 -6.32 -18.60 17.19
N ASN A 101 -6.92 -18.04 16.13
CA ASN A 101 -8.11 -18.62 15.48
C ASN A 101 -7.84 -20.03 14.94
N TYR A 102 -6.68 -20.22 14.30
CA TYR A 102 -6.25 -21.54 13.82
C TYR A 102 -6.08 -22.54 14.97
N ARG A 103 -5.42 -22.12 16.06
CA ARG A 103 -5.20 -22.96 17.25
C ARG A 103 -6.49 -23.28 18.01
N ALA A 104 -7.45 -22.37 18.02
CA ALA A 104 -8.76 -22.58 18.62
C ALA A 104 -9.66 -23.53 17.81
N GLY A 105 -9.22 -23.99 16.63
CA GLY A 105 -9.97 -24.89 15.77
C GLY A 105 -11.15 -24.23 15.09
N ILE A 106 -11.12 -22.90 14.91
CA ILE A 106 -12.14 -22.19 14.12
C ILE A 106 -12.10 -22.73 12.69
N SER A 107 -13.27 -23.00 12.12
CA SER A 107 -13.39 -23.47 10.74
C SER A 107 -12.71 -22.50 9.78
N ILE A 108 -11.98 -23.03 8.81
CA ILE A 108 -11.38 -22.24 7.72
C ILE A 108 -12.41 -21.51 6.85
N PHE A 109 -13.68 -21.94 6.93
CA PHE A 109 -14.81 -21.30 6.24
C PHE A 109 -15.53 -20.26 7.10
N ASP A 110 -15.13 -20.07 8.35
CA ASP A 110 -15.66 -19.01 9.19
C ASP A 110 -15.24 -17.64 8.62
N PRO A 111 -16.17 -16.69 8.43
CA PRO A 111 -15.83 -15.36 7.94
C PRO A 111 -14.74 -14.67 8.78
N SER A 112 -14.78 -14.85 10.11
CA SER A 112 -13.78 -14.26 11.03
C SER A 112 -12.38 -14.82 10.76
N PHE A 113 -12.27 -16.12 10.50
CA PHE A 113 -11.00 -16.73 10.12
C PHE A 113 -10.48 -16.14 8.80
N ILE A 114 -11.32 -16.14 7.76
CA ILE A 114 -10.94 -15.70 6.41
C ILE A 114 -10.50 -14.23 6.41
N TYR A 115 -11.27 -13.34 7.05
CA TYR A 115 -10.95 -11.92 7.04
C TYR A 115 -9.70 -11.59 7.88
N VAL A 116 -9.55 -12.19 9.06
CA VAL A 116 -8.36 -11.97 9.90
C VAL A 116 -7.11 -12.50 9.20
N GLU A 117 -7.17 -13.68 8.58
CA GLU A 117 -6.08 -14.26 7.80
C GLU A 117 -5.72 -13.36 6.60
N ALA A 118 -6.72 -12.91 5.84
CA ALA A 118 -6.50 -12.01 4.70
C ALA A 118 -5.83 -10.70 5.12
N LEU A 119 -6.29 -10.08 6.22
CA LEU A 119 -5.71 -8.85 6.76
C LEU A 119 -4.28 -9.07 7.26
N ALA A 120 -3.98 -10.22 7.86
CA ALA A 120 -2.63 -10.59 8.28
C ALA A 120 -1.69 -10.68 7.06
N LEU A 121 -2.09 -11.40 6.01
CA LEU A 121 -1.30 -11.55 4.79
C LEU A 121 -1.10 -10.23 4.05
N LEU A 122 -2.15 -9.41 3.91
CA LEU A 122 -2.04 -8.08 3.31
C LEU A 122 -1.08 -7.19 4.09
N SER A 123 -1.12 -7.25 5.43
CA SER A 123 -0.23 -6.49 6.31
C SER A 123 1.23 -6.94 6.17
N LEU A 124 1.49 -8.25 6.07
CA LEU A 124 2.84 -8.79 5.83
C LEU A 124 3.39 -8.37 4.46
N LEU A 125 2.55 -8.43 3.41
CA LEU A 125 2.94 -7.94 2.08
C LEU A 125 3.24 -6.44 2.10
N ALA A 126 2.40 -5.65 2.77
CA ALA A 126 2.63 -4.22 2.91
C ALA A 126 3.94 -3.94 3.65
N LEU A 127 4.23 -4.68 4.73
CA LEU A 127 5.47 -4.56 5.49
C LEU A 127 6.69 -4.91 4.65
N TYR A 128 6.61 -5.94 3.81
CA TYR A 128 7.67 -6.30 2.88
C TYR A 128 7.98 -5.15 1.90
N PHE A 129 6.96 -4.59 1.25
CA PHE A 129 7.16 -3.51 0.28
C PHE A 129 7.62 -2.20 0.91
N THR A 130 7.11 -1.84 2.09
CA THR A 130 7.56 -0.64 2.82
C THR A 130 9.01 -0.80 3.26
N THR A 131 9.40 -1.96 3.80
CA THR A 131 10.78 -2.24 4.20
C THR A 131 11.74 -2.20 3.01
N ARG A 132 11.34 -2.75 1.85
CA ARG A 132 12.14 -2.63 0.61
C ARG A 132 12.30 -1.18 0.16
N THR A 133 11.26 -0.37 0.29
CA THR A 133 11.31 1.06 -0.05
C THR A 133 12.24 1.80 0.90
N VAL A 134 12.09 1.62 2.22
CA VAL A 134 12.97 2.22 3.25
C VAL A 134 14.43 1.82 3.05
N ARG A 135 14.71 0.53 2.77
CA ARG A 135 16.05 0.05 2.43
C ARG A 135 16.59 0.73 1.17
N GLY A 136 15.77 0.91 0.14
CA GLY A 136 16.13 1.59 -1.11
C GLY A 136 16.55 3.05 -0.91
N PHE A 137 15.92 3.76 0.03
CA PHE A 137 16.30 5.12 0.41
C PHE A 137 17.64 5.18 1.16
N HIS A 138 17.87 4.28 2.13
CA HIS A 138 19.13 4.26 2.91
C HIS A 138 20.35 3.84 2.08
N LEU A 139 20.16 2.99 1.07
CA LEU A 139 21.26 2.53 0.20
C LEU A 139 21.69 3.56 -0.86
N ARG A 140 21.11 4.77 -0.89
CA ARG A 140 21.52 5.87 -1.79
C ARG A 140 21.92 7.15 -1.04
N PRO A 141 23.06 7.19 -0.34
CA PRO A 141 23.55 8.44 0.27
C PRO A 141 24.19 9.42 -0.73
N ASN A 142 24.75 8.95 -1.87
CA ASN A 142 25.73 9.74 -2.64
C ASN A 142 25.46 9.79 -4.15
N LEU A 143 24.52 10.63 -4.60
CA LEU A 143 24.58 11.27 -5.91
C LEU A 143 24.02 12.70 -5.76
N SER A 144 24.82 13.55 -5.11
CA SER A 144 24.72 15.01 -5.17
C SER A 144 25.20 15.50 -6.52
#